data_AF-A0A1E3UJ61-F1
#
_entry.id   AF-A0A1E3UJ61-F1
#
_cell.length_a   1.000
_cell.length_b   1.000
_cell.length_c   1.000
_cell.angle_alpha   90.00
_cell.angle_beta   90.00
_cell.angle_gamma   90.00
#
_symmetry.space_group_name_H-M   'P 1'
#
loop_
_entity.id
_entity.type
_entity.pdbx_description
1 polymer ?
#
loop_
_entity_poly.entity_id
_entity_poly.type
_entity_poly.pdbx_seq_one_letter_code
_entity_poly.pdbx_strand_id
1 'polypeptide(L)'
;MSKELELYKAFIDGLVERKDSMTARWVKGDGFPKTEDNKVKNDFLATLTPEQKGIIAEMLQDEHIAGIHDTLAYINEMMDLEGLELHQDGESYPNDYFESPHYDFISRCDGDEWPE
;
A
#
# COMPACT_ATOMS: atom_id res chain seq x y z
N MET A 1 11.86 23.15 -0.70
CA MET A 1 12.21 21.73 -0.46
C MET A 1 13.15 21.29 -1.57
N SER A 2 14.18 20.49 -1.27
CA SER A 2 15.13 20.00 -2.29
C SER A 2 14.41 19.07 -3.28
N LYS A 3 14.95 18.93 -4.50
CA LYS A 3 14.36 18.07 -5.54
C LYS A 3 14.23 16.62 -5.08
N GLU A 4 15.23 16.09 -4.38
CA GLU A 4 15.21 14.73 -3.80
C GLU A 4 14.01 14.52 -2.85
N LEU A 5 13.68 15.52 -2.02
CA LEU A 5 12.59 15.44 -1.05
C LEU A 5 11.22 15.51 -1.73
N GLU A 6 11.05 16.35 -2.75
CA GLU A 6 9.83 16.37 -3.56
C GLU A 6 9.60 15.02 -4.26
N LEU A 7 10.66 14.42 -4.79
CA LEU A 7 10.58 13.10 -5.43
C LEU A 7 10.24 11.99 -4.43
N TYR A 8 10.86 12.01 -3.25
CA TYR A 8 10.56 11.05 -2.18
C TYR A 8 9.11 11.16 -1.69
N LYS A 9 8.64 12.38 -1.41
CA LYS A 9 7.25 12.61 -0.99
C LYS A 9 6.27 12.11 -2.06
N ALA A 10 6.50 12.46 -3.33
CA ALA A 10 5.68 12.00 -4.44
C ALA A 10 5.71 10.47 -4.61
N PHE A 11 6.84 9.81 -4.32
CA PHE A 11 6.94 8.35 -4.33
C PHE A 11 6.03 7.72 -3.28
N ILE A 12 6.14 8.16 -2.02
CA ILE A 12 5.30 7.65 -0.92
C ILE A 12 3.83 8.00 -1.15
N ASP A 13 3.51 9.25 -1.51
CA ASP A 13 2.15 9.68 -1.81
C ASP A 13 1.53 8.85 -2.94
N GLY A 14 2.32 8.52 -3.97
CA GLY A 14 1.91 7.61 -5.04
C GLY A 14 1.56 6.20 -4.55
N LEU A 15 2.24 5.67 -3.53
CA LEU A 15 1.86 4.41 -2.90
C LEU A 15 0.58 4.55 -2.08
N VAL A 16 0.42 5.66 -1.36
CA VAL A 16 -0.78 5.98 -0.57
C VAL A 16 -2.02 6.06 -1.45
N GLU A 17 -1.93 6.67 -2.64
CA GLU A 17 -3.00 6.68 -3.65
C GLU A 17 -3.43 5.27 -4.11
N ARG A 18 -2.55 4.27 -3.95
CA ARG A 18 -2.75 2.87 -4.36
C ARG A 18 -3.04 1.96 -3.16
N LYS A 19 -3.28 2.52 -1.97
CA LYS A 19 -3.55 1.75 -0.76
C LYS A 19 -4.87 0.99 -0.81
N ASP A 20 -5.85 1.44 -1.61
CA ASP A 20 -7.17 0.81 -1.65
C ASP A 20 -7.15 -0.47 -2.49
N SER A 21 -7.44 -1.61 -1.83
CA SER A 21 -7.44 -2.93 -2.45
C SER A 21 -8.62 -3.11 -3.39
N MET A 22 -8.32 -3.34 -4.67
CA MET A 22 -9.34 -3.71 -5.66
C MET A 22 -10.07 -5.00 -5.28
N THR A 23 -9.37 -5.95 -4.68
CA THR A 23 -9.94 -7.21 -4.23
C THR A 23 -10.91 -7.01 -3.06
N ALA A 24 -10.54 -6.20 -2.07
CA ALA A 24 -11.43 -5.82 -0.97
C ALA A 24 -12.70 -5.14 -1.50
N ARG A 25 -12.55 -4.22 -2.46
CA ARG A 25 -13.66 -3.54 -3.12
C ARG A 25 -14.60 -4.52 -3.83
N TRP A 26 -14.07 -5.51 -4.56
CA TRP A 26 -14.89 -6.52 -5.22
C TRP A 26 -15.64 -7.42 -4.24
N VAL A 27 -14.97 -7.87 -3.18
CA VAL A 27 -15.58 -8.70 -2.13
C VAL A 27 -16.74 -7.98 -1.44
N LYS A 28 -16.57 -6.69 -1.15
CA LYS A 28 -17.61 -5.84 -0.55
C LYS A 28 -18.78 -5.57 -1.49
N GLY A 29 -18.54 -5.58 -2.81
CA GLY A 29 -19.54 -5.33 -3.85
C GLY A 29 -20.12 -6.61 -4.49
N ASP A 30 -20.19 -6.60 -5.81
CA ASP A 30 -20.83 -7.65 -6.65
C ASP A 30 -19.94 -8.89 -6.92
N GLY A 31 -18.80 -8.97 -6.25
CA GLY A 31 -17.78 -9.99 -6.43
C GLY A 31 -16.78 -9.69 -7.55
N PHE A 32 -15.95 -10.68 -7.85
CA PHE A 32 -14.90 -10.64 -8.86
C PHE A 32 -15.48 -10.59 -10.29
N PRO A 33 -14.68 -10.16 -11.29
CA PRO A 33 -15.05 -10.24 -12.71
C PRO A 33 -15.61 -11.62 -13.08
N LYS A 34 -16.69 -11.66 -13.88
CA LYS A 34 -17.40 -12.90 -14.24
C LYS A 34 -16.63 -13.70 -15.30
N THR A 35 -15.58 -14.39 -14.85
CA THR A 35 -14.78 -15.36 -15.60
C THR A 35 -14.96 -16.75 -14.99
N GLU A 36 -14.62 -17.81 -15.74
CA GLU A 36 -14.71 -19.18 -15.22
C GLU A 36 -13.81 -19.38 -13.99
N ASP A 37 -12.59 -18.81 -14.00
CA ASP A 37 -11.65 -18.88 -12.88
C ASP A 37 -12.19 -18.25 -11.59
N ASN A 38 -13.04 -17.23 -11.72
CA ASN A 38 -13.62 -16.51 -10.58
C ASN A 38 -14.96 -17.09 -10.13
N LYS A 39 -15.51 -18.10 -10.82
CA LYS A 39 -16.83 -18.67 -10.54
C LYS A 39 -16.92 -19.18 -9.11
N VAL A 40 -15.97 -20.02 -8.69
CA VAL A 40 -15.96 -20.59 -7.32
C VAL A 40 -15.89 -19.49 -6.26
N LYS A 41 -15.09 -18.44 -6.49
CA LYS A 41 -15.00 -17.28 -5.58
C LYS A 41 -16.33 -16.55 -5.50
N ASN A 42 -16.96 -16.27 -6.65
CA ASN A 42 -18.23 -15.56 -6.72
C ASN A 42 -19.39 -16.36 -6.12
N ASP A 43 -19.42 -17.67 -6.34
CA ASP A 43 -20.42 -18.57 -5.75
C ASP A 43 -20.29 -18.59 -4.23
N PHE A 44 -19.06 -18.64 -3.70
CA PHE A 44 -18.80 -18.50 -2.26
C PHE A 44 -19.28 -17.15 -1.73
N LEU A 45 -18.87 -16.04 -2.36
CA LEU A 45 -19.28 -14.69 -1.95
C LEU A 45 -20.81 -14.52 -1.98
N ALA A 46 -21.52 -15.20 -2.88
CA ALA A 46 -22.98 -15.14 -2.96
C ALA A 46 -23.68 -15.78 -1.74
N THR A 47 -23.01 -16.67 -1.00
CA THR A 47 -23.55 -17.27 0.22
C THR A 47 -23.40 -16.41 1.47
N LEU A 48 -22.61 -15.34 1.40
CA LEU A 48 -22.27 -14.49 2.53
C LEU A 48 -23.24 -13.32 2.68
N THR A 49 -23.51 -12.94 3.93
CA THR A 49 -24.24 -11.69 4.21
C THR A 49 -23.37 -10.47 3.90
N PRO A 50 -23.96 -9.28 3.72
CA PRO A 50 -23.20 -8.04 3.55
C PRO A 50 -22.20 -7.77 4.68
N GLU A 51 -22.55 -8.11 5.93
CA GLU A 51 -21.68 -7.94 7.09
C GLU A 51 -20.46 -8.87 7.01
N GLN A 52 -20.68 -10.14 6.64
CA GLN A 52 -19.59 -11.11 6.45
C GLN A 52 -18.65 -10.69 5.32
N LYS A 53 -19.19 -10.19 4.20
CA LYS A 53 -18.39 -9.60 3.12
C LYS A 53 -17.59 -8.39 3.60
N GLY A 54 -18.18 -7.56 4.46
CA GLY A 54 -17.53 -6.42 5.09
C GLY A 54 -16.26 -6.82 5.85
N ILE A 55 -16.37 -7.84 6.71
CA ILE A 55 -15.23 -8.36 7.49
C ILE A 55 -14.12 -8.89 6.58
N ILE A 56 -14.47 -9.68 5.55
CA ILE A 56 -13.45 -10.21 4.62
C ILE A 56 -12.80 -9.06 3.83
N ALA A 57 -13.58 -8.07 3.40
CA ALA A 57 -13.05 -6.92 2.69
C ALA A 57 -12.09 -6.10 3.56
N GLU A 58 -12.39 -5.92 4.85
CA GLU A 58 -11.49 -5.26 5.82
C GLU A 58 -10.18 -6.04 5.96
N MET A 59 -10.22 -7.35 6.19
CA MET A 59 -9.02 -8.18 6.27
C MET A 59 -8.16 -8.10 5.00
N LEU A 60 -8.79 -8.07 3.82
CA LEU A 60 -8.08 -7.94 2.54
C LEU A 60 -7.50 -6.54 2.30
N GLN A 61 -8.11 -5.52 2.88
CA GLN A 61 -7.62 -4.16 2.84
C GLN A 61 -6.39 -4.01 3.75
N ASP A 62 -6.47 -4.54 4.97
CA ASP A 62 -5.38 -4.54 5.94
C ASP A 62 -4.17 -5.30 5.39
N GLU A 63 -4.38 -6.49 4.82
CA GLU A 63 -3.29 -7.29 4.22
C GLU A 63 -2.64 -6.58 3.02
N HIS A 64 -3.41 -5.84 2.21
CA HIS A 64 -2.87 -5.09 1.09
C HIS A 64 -1.98 -3.93 1.55
N ILE A 65 -2.39 -3.21 2.59
CA ILE A 65 -1.57 -2.17 3.23
C ILE A 65 -0.32 -2.78 3.87
N ALA A 66 -0.48 -3.89 4.59
CA ALA A 66 0.63 -4.61 5.23
C ALA A 66 1.67 -5.07 4.20
N GLY A 67 1.25 -5.58 3.05
CA GLY A 67 2.17 -5.98 1.99
C GLY A 67 3.02 -4.82 1.42
N ILE A 68 2.44 -3.63 1.28
CA ILE A 68 3.19 -2.43 0.87
C ILE A 68 4.16 -2.00 1.99
N HIS A 69 3.68 -1.95 3.23
CA HIS A 69 4.48 -1.63 4.40
C HIS A 69 5.70 -2.56 4.52
N ASP A 70 5.50 -3.87 4.48
CA ASP A 70 6.57 -4.86 4.66
C ASP A 70 7.61 -4.78 3.53
N THR A 71 7.18 -4.47 2.31
CA THR A 71 8.09 -4.21 1.19
C THR A 71 8.95 -2.98 1.45
N LEU A 72 8.37 -1.89 1.94
CA LEU A 72 9.10 -0.67 2.30
C LEU A 72 10.04 -0.89 3.49
N ALA A 73 9.63 -1.69 4.47
CA ALA A 73 10.46 -2.05 5.62
C ALA A 73 11.68 -2.86 5.19
N TYR A 74 11.49 -3.84 4.30
CA TYR A 74 12.61 -4.58 3.70
C TYR A 74 13.56 -3.65 2.92
N ILE A 75 13.03 -2.76 2.08
CA ILE A 75 13.85 -1.79 1.35
C ILE A 75 14.66 -0.91 2.31
N ASN A 76 14.04 -0.41 3.37
CA ASN A 76 14.72 0.40 4.39
C ASN A 76 15.84 -0.37 5.10
N GLU A 77 15.61 -1.64 5.48
CA GLU A 77 16.67 -2.51 6.03
C GLU A 77 17.85 -2.66 5.06
N MET A 78 17.57 -2.83 3.77
CA MET A 78 18.61 -2.92 2.73
C MET A 78 19.36 -1.60 2.54
N MET A 79 18.69 -0.45 2.69
CA MET A 79 19.33 0.87 2.65
C MET A 79 20.27 1.05 3.84
N ASP A 80 19.84 0.65 5.04
CA ASP A 80 20.60 0.79 6.28
C ASP A 80 21.81 -0.15 6.38
N LEU A 81 21.64 -1.41 5.99
CA LEU A 81 22.60 -2.47 6.28
C LEU A 81 23.45 -2.88 5.08
N GLU A 82 22.92 -2.75 3.87
CA GLU A 82 23.53 -3.28 2.65
C GLU A 82 23.90 -2.21 1.62
N GLY A 83 23.62 -0.92 1.93
CA GLY A 83 23.96 0.20 1.06
C GLY A 83 23.13 0.26 -0.22
N LEU A 84 21.90 -0.26 -0.19
CA LEU A 84 20.94 -0.04 -1.26
C LEU A 84 20.65 1.46 -1.38
N GLU A 85 20.60 1.98 -2.61
CA GLU A 85 20.18 3.34 -2.89
C GLU A 85 19.04 3.34 -3.91
N LEU A 86 17.99 4.12 -3.66
CA LEU A 86 16.92 4.37 -4.61
C LEU A 86 17.18 5.68 -5.34
N HIS A 87 17.17 5.65 -6.67
CA HIS A 87 17.46 6.82 -7.50
C HIS A 87 16.30 7.11 -8.46
N GLN A 88 15.93 8.39 -8.59
CA GLN A 88 14.99 8.88 -9.59
C GLN A 88 15.50 10.20 -10.18
N ASP A 89 15.51 10.29 -11.52
CA ASP A 89 15.94 11.49 -12.26
C ASP A 89 17.31 12.05 -11.82
N GLY A 90 18.23 11.14 -11.49
CA GLY A 90 19.60 11.44 -11.06
C GLY A 90 19.74 11.88 -9.60
N GLU A 91 18.64 11.94 -8.84
CA GLU A 91 18.64 12.20 -7.40
C GLU A 91 18.53 10.88 -6.63
N SER A 92 19.31 10.75 -5.55
CA SER A 92 19.10 9.66 -4.58
C SER A 92 17.96 10.06 -3.65
N TYR A 93 17.07 9.13 -3.35
CA TYR A 93 16.12 9.34 -2.26
C TYR A 93 16.89 9.43 -0.94
N PRO A 94 16.47 10.35 -0.05
CA PRO A 94 17.04 10.41 1.27
C PRO A 94 16.60 9.18 2.07
N ASN A 95 17.50 8.68 2.92
CA ASN A 95 17.18 7.64 3.89
C ASN A 95 16.89 8.30 5.24
N ASP A 96 15.77 7.94 5.87
CA ASP A 96 15.37 8.40 7.22
C ASP A 96 15.38 9.92 7.44
N TYR A 97 15.02 10.72 6.41
CA TYR A 97 14.98 12.18 6.56
C TYR A 97 13.82 12.66 7.44
N PHE A 98 12.63 12.07 7.28
CA PHE A 98 11.48 12.32 8.14
C PHE A 98 11.36 11.21 9.17
N GLU A 99 10.90 10.06 8.69
CA GLU A 99 10.96 8.75 9.32
C GLU A 99 11.44 7.76 8.25
N SER A 100 11.47 6.47 8.56
CA SER A 100 11.70 5.47 7.53
C SER A 100 10.56 5.41 6.49
N PRO A 101 10.81 4.90 5.27
CA PRO A 101 9.81 4.79 4.20
C PRO A 101 8.50 4.11 4.61
N HIS A 102 8.56 3.06 5.43
CA HIS A 102 7.37 2.30 5.85
C HIS A 102 6.53 3.07 6.90
N TYR A 103 7.17 3.80 7.81
CA TYR A 103 6.47 4.70 8.73
C TYR A 103 5.84 5.88 8.00
N ASP A 104 6.57 6.51 7.08
CA ASP A 104 6.04 7.60 6.27
C ASP A 104 4.81 7.19 5.45
N PHE A 105 4.81 5.98 4.90
CA PHE A 105 3.65 5.41 4.22
C PHE A 105 2.44 5.25 5.15
N ILE A 106 2.61 4.65 6.34
CA ILE A 106 1.49 4.45 7.27
C ILE A 106 0.93 5.77 7.78
N SER A 107 1.77 6.72 8.18
CA SER A 107 1.32 8.06 8.59
C SER A 107 0.49 8.74 7.49
N ARG A 108 0.93 8.65 6.23
CA ARG A 108 0.17 9.20 5.09
C ARG A 108 -1.10 8.40 4.79
N CYS A 109 -1.12 7.09 5.02
CA CYS A 109 -2.36 6.30 4.98
C CYS A 109 -3.39 6.76 6.01
N ASP A 110 -2.94 7.19 7.19
CA ASP A 110 -3.76 7.70 8.31
C ASP A 110 -4.17 9.17 8.13
N GLY A 111 -3.59 9.86 7.14
CA GLY A 111 -3.93 11.23 6.75
C GLY A 111 -3.05 12.30 7.38
N ASP A 112 -1.90 11.92 7.97
CA ASP A 112 -0.94 12.87 8.51
C ASP A 112 -0.24 13.67 7.40
N GLU A 113 -0.16 14.99 7.58
CA GLU A 113 0.62 15.84 6.67
C GLU A 113 2.13 15.59 6.80
N TRP A 114 2.87 15.89 5.74
CA TRP A 114 4.34 15.83 5.78
C TRP A 114 4.91 16.86 6.77
N PRO A 115 5.97 16.53 7.54
CA PRO A 115 6.67 17.50 8.37
C PRO A 115 7.30 18.64 7.56
N GLU A 116 7.44 19.81 8.20
CA GLU A 116 8.13 21.01 7.67
C GLU A 116 9.67 20.86 7.64
#